data_AF-A0A3M4QIJ4-F1
#
_entry.id   AF-A0A3M4QIJ4-F1
#
_cell.length_a   1.000
_cell.length_b   1.000
_cell.length_c   1.000
_cell.angle_alpha   90.00
_cell.angle_beta   90.00
_cell.angle_gamma   90.00
#
_symmetry.space_group_name_H-M   'P 1'
#
loop_
_entity.id
_entity.type
_entity.pdbx_description
1 polymer ?
#
loop_
_entity_poly.entity_id
_entity_poly.type
_entity_poly.pdbx_seq_one_letter_code
_entity_poly.pdbx_strand_id
1 'polypeptide(L)'
;MLKPGGVLGVEDHRAKDGADLEAIKDSGYLTTAQVVKLATDAGFKLAGQSEVNANPKDTKDYPGGVWTLPPSLRYGEQDKARYLAIGESDRMTLRFVKPAR
;
A
#
# COMPACT_ATOMS: atom_id res chain seq x y z
N MET A 1 15.73 -13.43 9.80
CA MET A 1 14.34 -13.50 10.31
C MET A 1 14.25 -12.80 11.68
N LEU A 2 13.10 -12.17 11.99
CA LEU A 2 12.88 -11.52 13.30
C LEU A 2 12.86 -12.55 14.46
N LYS A 3 13.40 -12.16 15.62
CA LYS A 3 13.31 -12.92 16.89
C LYS A 3 11.87 -12.89 17.44
N PRO A 4 11.47 -13.85 18.31
CA PRO A 4 10.20 -13.75 19.05
C PRO A 4 10.08 -12.39 19.76
N GLY A 5 8.89 -11.77 19.69
CA GLY A 5 8.66 -10.40 20.16
C GLY A 5 9.10 -9.30 19.19
N GLY A 6 9.74 -9.63 18.06
CA GLY A 6 10.15 -8.66 17.04
C GLY A 6 8.96 -8.02 16.32
N VAL A 7 9.13 -6.75 15.92
CA VAL A 7 8.13 -5.95 15.22
C VAL A 7 8.45 -5.90 13.73
N LEU A 8 7.44 -6.11 12.89
CA LEU A 8 7.48 -5.88 11.44
C LEU A 8 6.58 -4.68 11.12
N GLY A 9 7.16 -3.62 10.57
CA GLY A 9 6.41 -2.53 9.96
C GLY A 9 6.27 -2.76 8.46
N VAL A 10 5.09 -2.52 7.91
CA VAL A 10 4.84 -2.56 6.46
C VAL A 10 4.20 -1.25 6.05
N GLU A 11 4.75 -0.65 5.00
CA GLU A 11 4.15 0.47 4.28
C GLU A 11 4.10 0.05 2.80
N ASP A 12 2.92 0.14 2.19
CA ASP A 12 2.75 -0.11 0.76
C ASP A 12 1.52 0.62 0.20
N HIS A 13 1.45 0.73 -1.13
CA HIS A 13 0.37 1.36 -1.86
C HIS A 13 -0.95 0.60 -1.66
N ARG A 14 -1.99 1.30 -1.19
CA ARG A 14 -3.28 0.72 -0.84
C ARG A 14 -4.21 0.70 -2.04
N ALA A 15 -4.64 -0.49 -2.47
CA ALA A 15 -5.72 -0.67 -3.43
C ALA A 15 -7.09 -0.36 -2.78
N LYS A 16 -8.15 -0.29 -3.60
CA LYS A 16 -9.52 -0.28 -3.09
C LYS A 16 -9.84 -1.58 -2.37
N ASP A 17 -10.67 -1.51 -1.33
CA ASP A 17 -11.14 -2.70 -0.63
C ASP A 17 -11.89 -3.63 -1.59
N GLY A 18 -11.58 -4.93 -1.52
CA GLY A 18 -12.18 -5.94 -2.40
C GLY A 18 -11.72 -5.90 -3.86
N ALA A 19 -10.68 -5.12 -4.21
CA ALA A 19 -10.12 -5.12 -5.55
C ALA A 19 -9.67 -6.53 -5.96
N ASP A 20 -9.97 -6.90 -7.21
CA ASP A 20 -9.50 -8.15 -7.81
C ASP A 20 -7.97 -8.12 -7.97
N LEU A 21 -7.29 -9.08 -7.35
CA LEU A 21 -5.84 -9.18 -7.34
C LEU A 21 -5.27 -9.36 -8.75
N GLU A 22 -5.95 -10.09 -9.63
CA GLU A 22 -5.49 -10.27 -11.01
C GLU A 22 -5.58 -8.97 -11.82
N ALA A 23 -6.61 -8.16 -11.54
CA ALA A 23 -6.79 -6.87 -12.20
C ALA A 23 -5.76 -5.82 -11.75
N ILE A 24 -5.25 -5.91 -10.51
CA ILE A 24 -4.34 -4.90 -9.94
C ILE A 24 -2.86 -5.32 -9.92
N LYS A 25 -2.52 -6.55 -10.32
CA LYS A 25 -1.16 -7.10 -10.18
C LYS A 25 -0.05 -6.24 -10.81
N ASP A 26 -0.36 -5.54 -11.89
CA ASP A 26 0.59 -4.68 -12.63
C ASP A 26 0.45 -3.18 -12.28
N SER A 27 -0.40 -2.84 -11.30
CA SER A 27 -0.70 -1.46 -10.92
C SER A 27 0.21 -0.91 -9.81
N GLY A 28 0.90 -1.80 -9.08
CA GLY A 28 1.66 -1.45 -7.88
C GLY A 28 0.81 -1.25 -6.62
N TYR A 29 -0.53 -1.30 -6.71
CA TYR A 29 -1.41 -1.29 -5.55
C TYR A 29 -1.63 -2.70 -4.98
N LEU A 30 -1.74 -2.81 -3.66
CA LEU A 30 -2.09 -4.03 -2.94
C LEU A 30 -3.29 -3.81 -2.02
N THR A 31 -4.17 -4.81 -1.88
CA THR A 31 -5.22 -4.72 -0.86
C THR A 31 -4.60 -4.91 0.53
N THR A 32 -5.03 -4.12 1.51
CA THR A 32 -4.58 -4.27 2.90
C THR A 32 -4.90 -5.67 3.44
N ALA A 33 -6.03 -6.24 3.04
CA ALA A 33 -6.42 -7.60 3.38
C ALA A 33 -5.38 -8.64 2.91
N GLN A 34 -4.84 -8.51 1.69
CA GLN A 34 -3.82 -9.42 1.18
C GLN A 34 -2.51 -9.30 1.96
N VAL A 35 -2.07 -8.08 2.27
CA VAL A 35 -0.85 -7.85 3.06
C VAL A 35 -0.99 -8.42 4.47
N VAL A 36 -2.12 -8.17 5.13
CA VAL A 36 -2.43 -8.75 6.45
C VAL A 36 -2.44 -10.26 6.38
N LYS A 37 -3.12 -10.86 5.39
CA LYS A 37 -3.18 -12.32 5.22
C LYS A 37 -1.79 -12.93 5.08
N LEU A 38 -0.94 -12.38 4.21
CA LEU A 38 0.41 -12.87 3.99
C LEU A 38 1.26 -12.80 5.28
N ALA A 39 1.17 -11.69 6.03
CA ALA A 39 1.88 -11.56 7.29
C ALA A 39 1.37 -12.55 8.34
N THR A 40 0.06 -12.78 8.42
CA THR A 40 -0.53 -13.74 9.36
C THR A 40 -0.21 -15.19 9.00
N ASP A 41 -0.21 -15.53 7.71
CA ASP A 41 0.19 -16.86 7.22
C ASP A 41 1.68 -17.13 7.53
N ALA A 42 2.50 -16.08 7.55
CA ALA A 42 3.90 -16.14 7.98
C ALA A 42 4.09 -16.18 9.52
N GLY A 43 3.01 -16.25 10.29
CA GLY A 43 3.03 -16.40 11.75
C GLY A 43 3.14 -15.10 12.54
N PHE A 44 2.94 -13.94 11.91
CA PHE A 44 2.84 -12.66 12.62
C PHE A 44 1.40 -12.38 13.08
N LYS A 45 1.23 -11.47 14.04
CA LYS A 45 -0.06 -10.93 14.44
C LYS A 45 -0.14 -9.44 14.14
N LEU A 46 -1.23 -8.98 13.54
CA LEU A 46 -1.49 -7.55 13.37
C LEU A 46 -1.63 -6.90 14.76
N ALA A 47 -0.84 -5.86 15.00
CA ALA A 47 -0.71 -5.19 16.29
C ALA A 47 -1.01 -3.69 16.23
N GLY A 48 -1.31 -3.15 15.05
CA GLY A 48 -1.70 -1.76 14.86
C GLY A 48 -1.74 -1.36 13.39
N GLN A 49 -2.46 -0.29 13.12
CA GLN A 49 -2.58 0.35 11.81
C GLN A 49 -2.54 1.87 12.00
N SER A 50 -2.11 2.60 10.99
CA SER A 50 -2.09 4.06 10.98
C SER A 50 -2.49 4.59 9.61
N GLU A 51 -3.25 5.68 9.61
CA GLU A 51 -3.65 6.42 8.40
C GLU A 51 -2.69 7.59 8.10
N VAL A 52 -1.49 7.59 8.68
CA VAL A 52 -0.52 8.69 8.52
C VAL A 52 -0.10 8.92 7.06
N ASN A 53 -0.14 7.88 6.23
CA ASN A 53 0.13 7.96 4.78
C ASN A 53 -1.13 7.83 3.92
N ALA A 54 -2.31 7.98 4.51
CA ALA A 54 -3.56 7.93 3.76
C ALA A 54 -3.69 9.15 2.84
N ASN A 55 -4.07 8.92 1.58
CA ASN A 55 -4.39 9.99 0.65
C ASN A 55 -5.79 9.81 0.04
N PRO A 56 -6.81 10.54 0.51
CA PRO A 56 -8.16 10.43 -0.04
C PRO A 56 -8.28 10.95 -1.48
N LYS A 57 -7.29 11.68 -2.01
CA LYS A 57 -7.30 12.17 -3.39
C LYS A 57 -6.87 11.11 -4.41
N ASP A 58 -6.20 10.04 -3.97
CA ASP A 58 -5.77 8.96 -4.84
C ASP A 58 -6.94 8.00 -5.10
N THR A 59 -7.47 8.09 -6.33
CA THR A 59 -8.63 7.33 -6.81
C THR A 59 -8.25 5.96 -7.38
N LYS A 60 -6.95 5.67 -7.54
CA LYS A 60 -6.41 4.34 -7.87
C LYS A 60 -6.88 3.77 -9.22
N ASP A 61 -7.31 4.63 -10.14
CA ASP A 61 -7.95 4.29 -11.41
C ASP A 61 -7.13 4.75 -12.62
N TYR A 62 -5.81 4.85 -12.45
CA TYR A 62 -4.89 5.29 -13.49
C TYR A 62 -4.32 4.09 -14.26
N PRO A 63 -4.25 4.13 -15.61
CA PRO A 63 -3.68 3.03 -16.38
C PRO A 63 -2.20 2.76 -16.07
N GLY A 64 -1.48 3.76 -15.55
CA GLY A 64 -0.06 3.66 -15.20
C GLY A 64 0.20 3.18 -13.77
N GLY A 65 -0.86 2.89 -13.00
CA GLY A 65 -0.77 2.46 -11.61
C GLY A 65 -0.28 3.56 -10.68
N VAL A 66 0.36 3.15 -9.58
CA VAL A 66 0.96 4.04 -8.57
C VAL A 66 1.98 5.00 -9.19
N TRP A 67 2.69 4.55 -10.24
CA TRP A 67 3.73 5.33 -10.91
C TRP A 67 3.18 6.52 -11.71
N THR A 68 1.87 6.60 -11.94
CA THR A 68 1.24 7.81 -12.48
C THR A 68 1.43 9.00 -11.53
N LEU A 69 1.50 8.76 -10.22
CA LEU A 69 1.65 9.79 -9.19
C LEU A 69 3.13 10.13 -8.91
N PRO A 70 3.42 11.25 -8.23
CA PRO A 70 4.76 11.56 -7.75
C PRO A 70 5.37 10.45 -6.87
N PRO A 71 6.70 10.31 -6.85
CA PRO A 71 7.68 11.11 -7.61
C PRO A 71 7.88 10.65 -9.05
N SER A 72 7.33 9.49 -9.44
CA SER A 72 7.60 8.88 -10.75
C SER A 72 7.00 9.65 -11.92
N LEU A 73 5.75 10.14 -11.77
CA LEU A 73 5.04 10.89 -12.82
C LEU A 73 5.18 10.22 -14.21
N ARG A 74 4.80 8.94 -14.31
CA ARG A 74 5.07 8.06 -15.46
C ARG A 74 4.71 8.65 -16.83
N TYR A 75 3.74 9.55 -16.88
CA TYR A 75 3.29 10.23 -18.11
C TYR A 75 3.95 11.60 -18.37
N GLY A 76 4.96 11.98 -17.58
CA GLY A 76 5.72 13.22 -17.75
C GLY A 76 4.83 14.46 -17.63
N GLU A 77 4.79 15.28 -18.67
CA GLU A 77 4.02 16.54 -18.70
C GLU A 77 2.52 16.32 -18.93
N GLN A 78 2.10 15.17 -19.45
CA GLN A 78 0.69 14.88 -19.64
C GLN A 78 -0.03 14.85 -18.29
N ASP A 79 -1.04 15.70 -18.13
CA ASP A 79 -1.85 15.85 -16.92
C ASP A 79 -1.02 16.05 -15.64
N LYS A 80 0.23 16.50 -15.75
CA LYS A 80 1.16 16.63 -14.62
C LYS A 80 0.60 17.46 -13.47
N ALA A 81 -0.06 18.57 -13.79
CA ALA A 81 -0.70 19.42 -12.79
C ALA A 81 -1.79 18.68 -12.01
N ARG A 82 -2.56 17.81 -12.69
CA ARG A 82 -3.57 16.95 -12.05
C ARG A 82 -2.91 15.96 -11.10
N TYR A 83 -1.87 15.25 -11.54
CA TYR A 83 -1.19 14.25 -10.69
C TYR A 83 -0.45 14.88 -9.51
N LEU A 84 0.14 16.07 -9.69
CA LEU A 84 0.73 16.84 -8.59
C LEU A 84 -0.31 17.32 -7.56
N ALA A 85 -1.51 17.68 -8.01
CA ALA A 85 -2.60 18.09 -7.10
C ALA A 85 -3.15 16.94 -6.25
N ILE A 86 -3.05 15.70 -6.76
CA ILE A 86 -3.35 14.46 -6.03
C ILE A 86 -2.27 14.19 -4.99
N GLY A 87 -0.99 14.31 -5.36
CA GLY A 87 0.15 14.02 -4.50
C GLY A 87 0.55 12.54 -4.55
N GLU A 88 1.34 12.09 -3.57
CA GLU A 88 1.74 10.68 -3.46
C GLU A 88 0.52 9.76 -3.30
N SER A 89 0.67 8.50 -3.70
CA SER A 89 -0.38 7.48 -3.55
C SER A 89 -0.87 7.30 -2.11
N ASP A 90 -2.10 6.80 -1.99
CA ASP A 90 -2.69 6.31 -0.75
C ASP A 90 -1.95 5.06 -0.28
N ARG A 91 -1.49 5.06 0.96
CA ARG A 91 -0.61 4.01 1.49
C ARG A 91 -1.14 3.48 2.81
N MET A 92 -1.06 2.16 2.98
CA MET A 92 -1.34 1.52 4.25
C MET A 92 -0.10 1.54 5.13
N THR A 93 -0.27 1.76 6.43
CA THR A 93 0.83 1.62 7.40
C THR A 93 0.43 0.62 8.47
N LEU A 94 1.08 -0.55 8.46
CA LEU A 94 0.72 -1.68 9.30
C LEU A 94 1.87 -2.03 10.24
N ARG A 95 1.53 -2.43 11.46
CA ARG A 95 2.47 -2.95 12.44
C ARG A 95 2.06 -4.36 12.82
N PHE A 96 2.98 -5.29 12.66
CA PHE A 96 2.83 -6.67 13.09
C PHE A 96 3.85 -7.04 14.17
N VAL A 97 3.53 -8.03 14.99
CA VAL A 97 4.43 -8.59 16.00
C VAL A 97 4.57 -10.08 15.78
N LYS A 98 5.82 -10.58 15.79
CA LYS A 98 6.09 -12.00 15.88
C LYS A 98 5.80 -12.45 17.31
N PRO A 99 4.88 -13.40 17.57
CA PRO A 99 4.54 -13.83 18.92
C PRO A 99 5.79 -14.14 19.76
N ALA A 100 5.80 -13.66 21.01
CA ALA A 100 6.67 -14.23 22.03
C ALA A 100 6.23 -15.68 22.27
N ARG A 101 7.17 -16.57 22.56
CA ARG A 101 6.82 -17.95 22.94
C ARG A 101 5.96 -17.96 24.19
#